data_AF-A0A0G1Z902-F1
#
_entry.id   AF-A0A0G1Z902-F1
#
_cell.length_a   1.000
_cell.length_b   1.000
_cell.length_c   1.000
_cell.angle_alpha   90.00
_cell.angle_beta   90.00
_cell.angle_gamma   90.00
#
_symmetry.space_group_name_H-M   'P 1'
#
loop_
_entity.id
_entity.type
_entity.pdbx_description
1 polymer ?
#
loop_
_entity_poly.entity_id
_entity_poly.type
_entity_poly.pdbx_seq_one_letter_code
_entity_poly.pdbx_strand_id
1 'polypeptide(L)'
;MSLVFVVIIIFIALAFDFTNGLHDAANSIATVVSTRVLTPRQAVLWAAFFNFVAFLIFGTAVAATIGKGMIDITIVTPLVIFAGLIGAICWNLFTWYLGLPTSSSHALIGGFAGAAVIKGGLGVIILSGWTKTLIFIILAPTIGMLLGLALSVITTWCV
;
A
#
# COMPACT_ATOMS: atom_id res chain seq x y z
N MET A 1 4.72 1.16 28.88
CA MET A 1 5.26 1.72 27.61
C MET A 1 5.34 3.22 27.75
N SER A 2 6.45 3.85 27.35
CA SER A 2 6.61 5.30 27.45
C SER A 2 5.90 6.00 26.28
N LEU A 3 5.38 7.21 26.52
CA LEU A 3 4.82 8.11 25.50
C LEU A 3 5.79 8.30 24.32
N VAL A 4 7.08 8.38 24.63
CA VAL A 4 8.18 8.51 23.66
C VAL A 4 8.13 7.41 22.59
N PHE A 5 7.87 6.16 22.98
CA PHE A 5 7.84 5.05 22.02
C PHE A 5 6.64 5.12 21.07
N VAL A 6 5.49 5.59 21.55
CA VAL A 6 4.31 5.79 20.70
C VAL A 6 4.58 6.89 19.67
N VAL A 7 5.21 7.99 20.09
CA VAL A 7 5.60 9.08 19.18
C VAL A 7 6.55 8.59 18.10
N ILE A 8 7.51 7.72 18.45
CA ILE A 8 8.42 7.09 17.48
C ILE A 8 7.63 6.25 16.46
N ILE A 9 6.66 5.45 16.89
CA ILE A 9 5.84 4.65 15.97
C ILE A 9 5.06 5.53 15.00
N ILE A 10 4.48 6.63 15.49
CA ILE A 10 3.77 7.58 14.63
C ILE A 10 4.72 8.15 13.57
N PHE A 11 5.93 8.54 13.97
CA PHE A 11 6.92 9.04 13.03
C PHE A 11 7.30 7.99 11.97
N ILE A 12 7.49 6.73 12.38
CA ILE A 12 7.75 5.63 11.47
C ILE A 12 6.56 5.33 10.55
N ALA A 13 5.33 5.43 11.04
CA ALA A 13 4.13 5.29 10.21
C ALA A 13 4.06 6.39 9.14
N LEU A 14 4.38 7.63 9.49
CA LEU A 14 4.48 8.73 8.52
C LEU A 14 5.60 8.51 7.51
N ALA A 15 6.73 7.94 7.94
CA ALA A 15 7.82 7.56 7.04
C ALA A 15 7.38 6.46 6.06
N PHE A 16 6.64 5.45 6.53
CA PHE A 16 6.03 4.45 5.66
C PHE A 16 5.10 5.09 4.63
N ASP A 17 4.18 5.97 5.07
CA ASP A 17 3.25 6.67 4.17
C ASP A 17 3.99 7.51 3.13
N PHE A 18 5.10 8.16 3.50
CA PHE A 18 5.94 8.87 2.56
C PHE A 18 6.55 7.92 1.51
N THR A 19 7.14 6.80 1.93
CA THR A 19 7.68 5.81 0.96
C THR A 19 6.59 5.20 0.10
N ASN A 20 5.39 5.01 0.64
CA ASN A 20 4.23 4.54 -0.10
C ASN A 20 3.84 5.54 -1.19
N GLY A 21 3.77 6.82 -0.85
CA GLY A 21 3.48 7.89 -1.79
C GLY A 21 4.50 7.97 -2.94
N LEU A 22 5.79 7.70 -2.69
CA LEU A 22 6.81 7.66 -3.74
C LEU A 22 6.56 6.54 -4.76
N HIS A 23 6.19 5.34 -4.30
CA HIS A 23 5.86 4.20 -5.16
C HIS A 23 4.57 4.45 -5.95
N ASP A 24 3.51 4.91 -5.28
CA ASP A 24 2.19 5.05 -5.89
C ASP A 24 2.04 6.29 -6.78
N ALA A 25 2.80 7.36 -6.53
CA ALA A 25 2.79 8.53 -7.40
C ALA A 25 3.22 8.17 -8.82
N ALA A 26 4.23 7.31 -8.99
CA ALA A 26 4.68 6.86 -10.31
C ALA A 26 3.55 6.16 -11.10
N ASN A 27 2.74 5.34 -10.42
CA ASN A 27 1.63 4.60 -11.03
C ASN A 27 0.53 5.51 -11.58
N SER A 28 0.28 6.66 -10.94
CA SER A 28 -0.81 7.57 -11.34
C SER A 28 -0.38 8.67 -12.32
N ILE A 29 0.91 9.01 -12.39
CA ILE A 29 1.39 10.13 -13.22
C ILE A 29 2.11 9.70 -14.51
N ALA A 30 2.52 8.43 -14.63
CA ALA A 30 3.33 7.97 -15.76
C ALA A 30 2.70 8.29 -17.14
N THR A 31 1.38 8.15 -17.27
CA THR A 31 0.66 8.39 -18.54
C THR A 31 0.60 9.88 -18.90
N VAL A 32 0.26 10.75 -17.95
CA VAL A 32 0.14 12.20 -18.20
C VAL A 32 1.49 12.89 -18.40
N VAL A 33 2.55 12.37 -17.76
CA VAL A 33 3.92 12.88 -17.94
C VAL A 33 4.52 12.39 -19.26
N SER A 34 4.33 11.11 -19.63
CA SER A 34 4.86 10.56 -20.89
C SER A 34 4.20 11.17 -22.13
N THR A 35 2.90 11.47 -22.05
CA THR A 35 2.15 12.20 -23.09
C THR A 35 2.39 13.72 -23.08
N ARG A 36 3.18 14.22 -22.11
CA ARG A 36 3.51 15.65 -21.94
C ARG A 36 2.30 16.56 -21.71
N VAL A 37 1.18 16.02 -21.22
CA VAL A 37 0.01 16.80 -20.83
C VAL A 37 0.33 17.66 -19.61
N LEU A 38 1.10 17.11 -18.66
CA LEU A 38 1.57 17.82 -17.47
C LEU A 38 3.09 17.72 -17.36
N THR A 39 3.71 18.78 -16.82
CA THR A 39 5.11 18.69 -16.37
C THR A 39 5.22 17.74 -15.16
N PRO A 40 6.40 17.11 -14.93
CA PRO A 40 6.58 16.21 -13.78
C PRO A 40 6.19 16.85 -12.45
N ARG A 41 6.50 18.13 -12.24
CA ARG A 41 6.15 18.86 -11.01
C ARG A 41 4.64 19.02 -10.85
N GLN A 42 3.93 19.39 -11.92
CA GLN A 42 2.47 19.51 -11.89
C GLN A 42 1.81 18.15 -11.62
N ALA A 43 2.31 17.09 -12.24
CA ALA A 43 1.75 15.76 -12.06
C ALA A 43 1.93 15.24 -10.62
N VAL A 44 3.11 15.48 -9.99
CA VAL A 44 3.32 15.13 -8.57
C VAL A 44 2.39 15.92 -7.65
N LEU A 45 2.21 17.22 -7.87
CA LEU A 45 1.27 18.03 -7.08
C LEU A 45 -0.17 17.54 -7.24
N TRP A 46 -0.55 17.17 -8.46
CA TRP A 46 -1.85 16.58 -8.77
C TRP A 46 -2.05 15.26 -8.01
N ALA A 47 -1.09 14.34 -8.09
CA ALA A 47 -1.14 13.07 -7.38
C ALA A 47 -1.21 13.27 -5.85
N ALA A 48 -0.41 14.19 -5.28
CA ALA A 48 -0.42 14.48 -3.86
C ALA A 48 -1.79 14.99 -3.38
N PHE A 49 -2.40 15.91 -4.12
CA PHE A 49 -3.72 16.45 -3.79
C PHE A 49 -4.80 15.36 -3.79
N PHE A 50 -4.90 14.58 -4.87
CA PHE A 50 -5.95 13.56 -4.98
C PHE A 50 -5.72 12.38 -4.03
N ASN A 51 -4.48 11.96 -3.77
CA ASN A 51 -4.20 10.93 -2.76
C ASN A 51 -4.59 11.41 -1.36
N PHE A 52 -4.35 12.68 -1.01
CA PHE A 52 -4.77 13.24 0.26
C PHE A 52 -6.30 13.33 0.38
N VAL A 53 -7.01 13.75 -0.67
CA VAL A 53 -8.48 13.88 -0.61
C VAL A 53 -9.17 12.51 -0.63
N ALA A 54 -8.57 11.49 -1.24
CA ALA A 54 -9.20 10.18 -1.42
C ALA A 54 -9.68 9.55 -0.09
N PHE A 55 -8.93 9.64 1.00
CA PHE A 55 -9.34 9.02 2.27
C PHE A 55 -10.58 9.70 2.88
N LEU A 56 -10.83 10.98 2.57
CA LEU A 56 -12.02 11.70 3.04
C LEU A 56 -13.29 11.22 2.34
N ILE A 57 -13.18 10.78 1.08
CA ILE A 57 -14.30 10.34 0.25
C ILE A 57 -14.55 8.83 0.41
N PHE A 58 -13.48 8.03 0.35
CA PHE A 58 -13.55 6.56 0.33
C PHE A 58 -13.33 5.91 1.71
N GLY A 59 -12.94 6.69 2.72
CA GLY A 59 -12.73 6.22 4.09
C GLY A 59 -11.48 5.32 4.24
N THR A 60 -11.45 4.58 5.34
CA THR A 60 -10.26 3.82 5.80
C THR A 60 -10.49 2.30 5.79
N ALA A 61 -11.27 1.79 4.84
CA ALA A 61 -11.66 0.37 4.79
C ALA A 61 -10.45 -0.59 4.70
N VAL A 62 -9.41 -0.21 3.94
CA VAL A 62 -8.16 -0.98 3.83
C VAL A 62 -7.43 -1.03 5.18
N ALA A 63 -7.31 0.12 5.86
CA ALA A 63 -6.70 0.19 7.18
C ALA A 63 -7.46 -0.65 8.22
N ALA A 64 -8.80 -0.65 8.17
CA ALA A 64 -9.62 -1.49 9.03
C ALA A 64 -9.39 -3.00 8.79
N THR A 65 -9.24 -3.39 7.52
CA THR A 65 -8.96 -4.78 7.13
C THR A 65 -7.61 -5.25 7.68
N ILE A 66 -6.56 -4.44 7.50
CA ILE A 66 -5.21 -4.74 8.01
C ILE A 66 -5.20 -4.74 9.55
N GLY A 67 -5.89 -3.80 10.18
CA GLY A 67 -5.84 -3.60 11.63
C GLY A 67 -6.64 -4.59 12.48
N LYS A 68 -7.65 -5.28 11.92
CA LYS A 68 -8.55 -6.14 12.72
C LYS A 68 -8.90 -7.50 12.09
N GLY A 69 -8.55 -7.76 10.85
CA GLY A 69 -9.03 -8.95 10.13
C GLY A 69 -7.98 -10.02 9.82
N MET A 70 -6.70 -9.64 9.78
CA MET A 70 -5.63 -10.51 9.25
C MET A 70 -4.83 -11.25 10.32
N ILE A 71 -4.75 -10.69 11.51
CA ILE A 71 -3.91 -11.18 12.61
C ILE A 71 -4.72 -11.13 13.90
N ASP A 72 -4.55 -12.14 14.76
CA ASP A 72 -5.13 -12.13 16.10
C ASP A 72 -4.69 -10.87 16.86
N ILE A 73 -5.65 -10.02 17.21
CA ILE A 73 -5.38 -8.72 17.81
C ILE A 73 -4.81 -8.83 19.22
N THR A 74 -5.00 -9.97 19.90
CA THR A 74 -4.48 -10.21 21.25
C THR A 74 -2.95 -10.19 21.30
N ILE A 75 -2.30 -10.54 20.20
CA ILE A 75 -0.83 -10.49 20.11
C ILE A 75 -0.33 -9.15 19.55
N VAL A 76 -1.20 -8.26 19.05
CA VAL A 76 -0.77 -7.00 18.44
C VAL A 76 -0.37 -6.01 19.52
N THR A 77 0.95 -5.84 19.69
CA THR A 77 1.53 -4.80 20.54
C THR A 77 2.19 -3.72 19.71
N PRO A 78 2.43 -2.52 20.26
CA PRO A 78 3.15 -1.47 19.54
C PRO A 78 4.52 -1.91 19.00
N LEU A 79 5.20 -2.86 19.65
CA LEU A 79 6.45 -3.44 19.13
C LEU A 79 6.25 -4.28 17.85
N VAL A 80 5.11 -4.97 17.71
CA VAL A 80 4.74 -5.70 16.49
C VAL A 80 4.45 -4.72 15.36
N ILE A 81 3.73 -3.63 15.66
CA ILE A 81 3.45 -2.55 14.70
C ILE A 81 4.76 -1.91 14.24
N PHE A 82 5.64 -1.56 15.20
CA PHE A 82 6.96 -1.00 14.90
C PHE A 82 7.78 -1.91 13.99
N ALA A 83 7.93 -3.19 14.36
CA ALA A 83 8.69 -4.16 13.57
C ALA A 83 8.08 -4.37 12.17
N GLY A 84 6.74 -4.43 12.08
CA GLY A 84 6.04 -4.58 10.82
C GLY A 84 6.25 -3.38 9.89
N LEU A 85 6.18 -2.16 10.41
CA LEU A 85 6.45 -0.94 9.65
C LEU A 85 7.90 -0.87 9.17
N ILE A 86 8.87 -1.21 10.04
CA ILE A 86 10.28 -1.25 9.64
C ILE A 86 10.51 -2.27 8.52
N GLY A 87 9.93 -3.48 8.64
CA GLY A 87 10.02 -4.49 7.58
C GLY A 87 9.44 -3.99 6.25
N ALA A 88 8.29 -3.33 6.30
CA ALA A 88 7.64 -2.77 5.12
C ALA A 88 8.44 -1.62 4.48
N ILE A 89 8.98 -0.69 5.29
CA ILE A 89 9.82 0.42 4.82
C ILE A 89 11.10 -0.12 4.19
N CYS A 90 11.77 -1.07 4.83
CA CYS A 90 12.98 -1.69 4.28
C CYS A 90 12.70 -2.33 2.92
N TRP A 91 11.57 -3.03 2.78
CA TRP A 91 11.16 -3.60 1.50
C TRP A 91 10.88 -2.52 0.45
N ASN A 92 10.12 -1.48 0.81
CA ASN A 92 9.82 -0.37 -0.09
C ASN A 92 11.10 0.35 -0.56
N LEU A 93 12.06 0.62 0.32
CA LEU A 93 13.31 1.28 -0.05
C LEU A 93 14.18 0.38 -0.93
N PHE A 94 14.22 -0.92 -0.63
CA PHE A 94 14.95 -1.89 -1.43
C PHE A 94 14.38 -1.97 -2.86
N THR A 95 13.07 -2.10 -3.01
CA THR A 95 12.43 -2.20 -4.33
C THR A 95 12.50 -0.89 -5.10
N TRP A 96 12.37 0.24 -4.41
CA TRP A 96 12.55 1.57 -4.99
C TRP A 96 13.96 1.76 -5.54
N TYR A 97 14.99 1.37 -4.78
CA TYR A 97 16.39 1.46 -5.22
C TYR A 97 16.64 0.64 -6.50
N LEU A 98 15.97 -0.50 -6.63
CA LEU A 98 16.03 -1.35 -7.83
C LEU A 98 15.11 -0.90 -8.97
N GLY A 99 14.31 0.16 -8.78
CA GLY A 99 13.33 0.61 -9.76
C GLY A 99 12.20 -0.38 -10.02
N LEU A 100 11.93 -1.29 -9.08
CA LEU A 100 10.90 -2.31 -9.21
C LEU A 100 9.54 -1.76 -8.78
N PRO A 101 8.50 -1.81 -9.64
CA PRO A 101 7.15 -1.46 -9.23
C PRO A 101 6.64 -2.52 -8.25
N THR A 102 6.39 -2.12 -7.01
CA THR A 102 5.91 -3.04 -5.97
C THR A 102 4.76 -2.44 -5.17
N SER A 103 3.96 -3.29 -4.54
CA SER A 103 2.83 -2.85 -3.73
C SER A 103 3.23 -2.65 -2.26
N SER A 104 3.24 -1.41 -1.80
CA SER A 104 3.50 -1.05 -0.40
C SER A 104 2.49 -1.68 0.56
N SER A 105 1.23 -1.83 0.16
CA SER A 105 0.19 -2.50 0.95
C SER A 105 0.57 -3.97 1.23
N HIS A 106 1.11 -4.67 0.24
CA HIS A 106 1.59 -6.05 0.42
C HIS A 106 2.87 -6.09 1.27
N ALA A 107 3.75 -5.10 1.12
CA ALA A 107 4.92 -4.95 1.98
C ALA A 107 4.51 -4.77 3.45
N LEU A 108 3.50 -3.93 3.72
CA LEU A 108 2.94 -3.72 5.06
C LEU A 108 2.31 -4.98 5.63
N ILE A 109 1.49 -5.67 4.84
CA ILE A 109 0.84 -6.92 5.24
C ILE A 109 1.89 -8.00 5.55
N GLY A 110 2.91 -8.14 4.71
CA GLY A 110 4.01 -9.09 4.91
C GLY A 110 4.86 -8.76 6.13
N GLY A 111 5.26 -7.50 6.30
CA GLY A 111 6.00 -7.05 7.48
C GLY A 111 5.21 -7.25 8.78
N PHE A 112 3.92 -6.90 8.77
CA PHE A 112 3.04 -7.05 9.92
C PHE A 112 2.83 -8.53 10.29
N ALA A 113 2.64 -9.40 9.30
CA ALA A 113 2.52 -10.84 9.50
C ALA A 113 3.82 -11.47 10.03
N GLY A 114 4.97 -11.09 9.47
CA GLY A 114 6.27 -11.56 9.96
C GLY A 114 6.48 -11.21 11.43
N ALA A 115 6.23 -9.95 11.80
CA ALA A 115 6.34 -9.50 13.19
C ALA A 115 5.38 -10.24 14.14
N ALA A 116 4.15 -10.51 13.69
CA ALA A 116 3.16 -11.26 14.46
C ALA A 116 3.55 -12.73 14.66
N VAL A 117 4.00 -13.40 13.60
CA VAL A 117 4.41 -14.81 13.64
C VAL A 117 5.61 -15.02 14.56
N ILE A 118 6.58 -14.10 14.53
CA ILE A 118 7.72 -14.15 15.47
C ILE A 118 7.26 -14.04 16.91
N LYS A 119 6.22 -13.25 17.20
CA LYS A 119 5.73 -13.05 18.55
C LYS A 119 4.84 -14.19 19.06
N GLY A 120 3.90 -14.66 18.25
CA GLY A 120 2.84 -15.59 18.70
C GLY A 120 2.76 -16.90 17.93
N GLY A 121 3.70 -17.17 17.03
CA GLY A 121 3.73 -18.37 16.18
C GLY A 121 2.76 -18.28 14.99
N LEU A 122 2.70 -19.35 14.18
CA LEU A 122 1.88 -19.38 12.96
C LEU A 122 0.37 -19.34 13.22
N GLY A 123 -0.08 -19.74 14.41
CA GLY A 123 -1.50 -19.78 14.77
C GLY A 123 -2.19 -18.42 14.88
N VAL A 124 -1.43 -17.33 14.86
CA VAL A 124 -1.96 -15.94 14.94
C VAL A 124 -2.50 -15.42 13.62
N ILE A 125 -2.23 -16.12 12.51
CA ILE A 125 -2.66 -15.73 11.17
C ILE A 125 -4.11 -16.18 10.95
N ILE A 126 -5.00 -15.21 10.71
CA ILE A 126 -6.41 -15.46 10.48
C ILE A 126 -6.65 -15.67 8.98
N LEU A 127 -6.56 -16.91 8.49
CA LEU A 127 -6.61 -17.24 7.06
C LEU A 127 -7.77 -16.59 6.29
N SER A 128 -8.95 -16.48 6.90
CA SER A 128 -10.13 -15.85 6.27
C SER A 128 -9.94 -14.37 5.95
N GLY A 129 -9.13 -13.65 6.74
CA GLY A 129 -8.77 -12.24 6.50
C GLY A 129 -7.81 -12.05 5.31
N TRP A 130 -7.07 -13.10 4.95
CA TRP A 130 -6.08 -13.06 3.87
C TRP A 130 -6.65 -13.48 2.53
N THR A 131 -7.71 -14.29 2.53
CA THR A 131 -8.26 -14.91 1.31
C THR A 131 -8.56 -13.88 0.23
N LYS A 132 -9.24 -12.78 0.57
CA LYS A 132 -9.56 -11.73 -0.41
C LYS A 132 -8.31 -11.07 -0.98
N THR A 133 -7.39 -10.65 -0.12
CA THR A 133 -6.16 -9.98 -0.57
C THR A 133 -5.34 -10.88 -1.48
N LEU A 134 -5.16 -12.16 -1.12
CA LEU A 134 -4.39 -13.12 -1.92
C LEU A 134 -5.02 -13.40 -3.28
N ILE A 135 -6.34 -13.54 -3.34
CA ILE A 135 -7.06 -13.72 -4.60
C ILE A 135 -6.89 -12.48 -5.51
N PHE A 136 -6.98 -11.28 -4.92
CA PHE A 136 -6.90 -10.03 -5.67
C PHE A 136 -5.49 -9.66 -6.14
N ILE A 137 -4.43 -10.34 -5.67
CA ILE A 137 -3.09 -10.23 -6.27
C ILE A 137 -3.12 -10.58 -7.76
N ILE A 138 -3.91 -11.59 -8.13
CA ILE A 138 -4.04 -12.06 -9.53
C ILE A 138 -5.23 -11.39 -10.21
N LEU A 139 -6.37 -11.29 -9.51
CA LEU A 139 -7.58 -10.74 -10.13
C LEU A 139 -7.45 -9.26 -10.44
N ALA A 140 -6.88 -8.42 -9.57
CA ALA A 140 -6.86 -6.97 -9.81
C ALA A 140 -6.06 -6.59 -11.07
N PRO A 141 -4.82 -7.08 -11.30
CA PRO A 141 -4.10 -6.82 -12.54
C PRO A 141 -4.83 -7.38 -13.77
N THR A 142 -5.42 -8.57 -13.66
CA THR A 142 -6.14 -9.21 -14.77
C THR A 142 -7.37 -8.41 -15.17
N ILE A 143 -8.19 -8.00 -14.20
CA ILE A 143 -9.37 -7.16 -14.43
C ILE A 143 -8.94 -5.79 -14.99
N GLY A 144 -7.91 -5.17 -14.42
CA GLY A 144 -7.38 -3.90 -14.91
C GLY A 144 -6.90 -3.97 -16.36
N MET A 145 -6.19 -5.05 -16.72
CA MET A 145 -5.75 -5.31 -18.10
C MET A 145 -6.95 -5.47 -19.05
N LEU A 146 -7.93 -6.31 -18.70
CA LEU A 146 -9.10 -6.56 -19.55
C LEU A 146 -9.95 -5.30 -19.74
N LEU A 147 -10.20 -4.54 -18.67
CA LEU A 147 -10.96 -3.29 -18.74
C LEU A 147 -10.19 -2.22 -19.52
N GLY A 148 -8.87 -2.11 -19.32
CA GLY A 148 -8.02 -1.19 -20.07
C GLY A 148 -8.02 -1.49 -21.57
N LEU A 149 -7.90 -2.77 -21.95
CA LEU A 149 -8.00 -3.22 -23.33
C LEU A 149 -9.37 -2.91 -23.94
N ALA A 150 -10.45 -3.23 -23.22
CA ALA A 150 -11.81 -2.96 -23.69
C ALA A 150 -12.04 -1.46 -23.93
N LEU A 151 -11.60 -0.61 -22.98
CA LEU A 151 -11.71 0.84 -23.12
C LEU A 151 -10.88 1.37 -24.31
N SER A 152 -9.67 0.84 -24.52
CA SER A 152 -8.82 1.19 -25.66
C SER A 152 -9.48 0.84 -26.99
N VAL A 153 -10.12 -0.33 -27.09
CA VAL A 153 -10.85 -0.73 -28.31
C VAL A 153 -12.01 0.23 -28.53
N ILE A 154 -12.86 0.45 -27.53
CA ILE A 154 -14.04 1.33 -27.64
C ILE A 154 -13.63 2.74 -28.11
N THR A 155 -12.61 3.33 -27.47
CA THR A 155 -12.16 4.69 -27.81
C THR A 155 -11.60 4.80 -29.24
N THR A 156 -11.00 3.73 -29.77
CA THR A 156 -10.52 3.70 -31.16
C THR A 156 -11.66 3.72 -32.18
N TRP A 157 -12.85 3.21 -31.84
CA TRP A 157 -14.02 3.26 -32.72
C TRP A 157 -14.85 4.55 -32.58
N CYS A 158 -14.57 5.36 -31.55
CA CYS A 158 -15.25 6.64 -31.31
C CYS A 158 -14.57 7.85 -31.95
N VAL A 159 -13.33 7.68 -32.45
CA VAL A 159 -12.54 8.70 -33.16
C VAL A 159 -12.48 8.33 -34.63
#